data_AF-A0A2S2KQD9-F1
#
_entry.id   AF-A0A2S2KQD9-F1
#
_cell.length_a   1.000
_cell.length_b   1.000
_cell.length_c   1.000
_cell.angle_alpha   90.00
_cell.angle_beta   90.00
_cell.angle_gamma   90.00
#
_symmetry.space_group_name_H-M   'P 1'
#
loop_
_entity.id
_entity.type
_entity.pdbx_description
1 polymer ?
#
loop_
_entity_poly.entity_id
_entity_poly.type
_entity_poly.pdbx_seq_one_letter_code
_entity_poly.pdbx_strand_id
1 'polypeptide(L)' 'MGKFCKKCGRLMKNIDATHCSDECLLSDIRNSKPADESSKGIESWNDESDPWK' A
#
# COMPACT_ATOMS: atom_id res chain seq x y z
N MET A 1 19.08 -15.42 7.14
CA MET A 1 18.32 -15.68 5.90
C MET A 1 17.74 -14.36 5.44
N GLY A 2 17.99 -13.94 4.19
CA GLY A 2 17.57 -12.62 3.70
C GLY A 2 16.08 -12.57 3.35
N LYS A 3 15.51 -11.37 3.34
CA LYS A 3 14.11 -11.13 2.96
C LYS A 3 14.01 -10.94 1.45
N PHE A 4 12.91 -11.38 0.84
CA PHE A 4 12.66 -11.24 -0.59
C PHE A 4 11.50 -10.28 -0.83
N CYS A 5 11.56 -9.56 -1.96
CA CYS A 5 10.48 -8.68 -2.40
C CYS A 5 9.23 -9.51 -2.68
N LYS A 6 8.09 -9.12 -2.09
CA LYS A 6 6.81 -9.82 -2.31
C LYS A 6 6.39 -9.85 -3.77
N LYS A 7 6.67 -8.79 -4.54
CA LYS A 7 6.24 -8.68 -5.93
C LYS A 7 7.13 -9.40 -6.93
N CYS A 8 8.46 -9.25 -6.82
CA CYS A 8 9.41 -9.71 -7.83
C CYS A 8 10.38 -10.79 -7.35
N GLY A 9 10.31 -11.20 -6.07
CA GLY A 9 11.17 -12.25 -5.50
C GLY A 9 12.64 -11.88 -5.39
N ARG A 10 13.02 -10.61 -5.64
CA ARG A 10 14.42 -10.17 -5.53
C ARG A 10 14.86 -10.09 -4.07
N LEU A 11 16.09 -10.52 -3.78
CA LEU A 11 16.68 -10.41 -2.44
C LEU A 11 16.80 -8.94 -2.02
N MET A 12 16.26 -8.61 -0.85
CA MET A 12 16.20 -7.26 -0.32
C MET A 12 17.36 -7.01 0.65
N LYS A 13 17.98 -5.83 0.51
CA LYS A 13 19.03 -5.36 1.42
C LYS A 13 18.45 -4.89 2.76
N ASN A 14 17.25 -4.31 2.73
CA ASN A 14 16.56 -3.83 3.91
C ASN A 14 15.50 -4.85 4.32
N ILE A 15 15.63 -5.40 5.53
CA ILE A 15 14.75 -6.44 6.07
C ILE A 15 13.42 -5.88 6.61
N ASP A 16 13.32 -4.58 6.84
CA ASP A 16 12.08 -3.95 7.33
C ASP A 16 11.11 -3.70 6.17
N ALA A 17 11.64 -3.41 4.98
CA ALA A 17 10.84 -3.21 3.78
C ALA A 17 10.17 -4.51 3.28
N THR A 18 9.00 -4.39 2.65
CA THR A 18 8.25 -5.52 2.05
C THR A 18 8.46 -5.64 0.53
N HIS A 19 8.83 -4.53 -0.11
CA HIS A 19 9.07 -4.41 -1.54
C HIS A 19 10.43 -3.78 -1.80
N CYS A 20 11.07 -4.14 -2.92
CA CYS A 20 12.38 -3.60 -3.28
C CYS A 20 12.33 -2.20 -3.91
N SER A 21 11.15 -1.73 -4.31
CA SER A 21 10.91 -0.41 -4.88
C SER A 21 9.44 -0.01 -4.73
N ASP A 22 9.17 1.29 -4.83
CA ASP A 22 7.81 1.84 -4.81
C ASP A 22 6.96 1.30 -5.96
N GLU A 23 7.56 1.07 -7.13
CA GLU A 23 6.88 0.44 -8.27
C GLU A 23 6.39 -0.97 -7.94
N CYS A 24 7.20 -1.75 -7.22
CA CYS A 24 6.81 -3.09 -6.77
C CYS A 24 5.67 -3.01 -5.76
N LEU A 25 5.71 -2.04 -4.83
CA LEU A 25 4.66 -1.82 -3.85
C LEU A 25 3.34 -1.41 -4.52
N LEU A 26 3.35 -0.40 -5.39
CA LEU A 26 2.18 0.08 -6.12
C LEU A 26 1.59 -0.99 -7.03
N SER A 27 2.44 -1.78 -7.70
CA SER A 27 1.98 -2.88 -8.58
C SER A 27 1.40 -4.06 -7.81
N ASP A 28 1.82 -4.25 -6.56
CA ASP A 28 1.24 -5.24 -5.65
C ASP A 28 -0.13 -4.74 -5.15
N ILE A 29 -0.23 -3.49 -4.71
CA ILE A 29 -1.48 -2.85 -4.26
C ILE A 29 -2.54 -2.81 -5.39
N ARG A 30 -2.13 -2.56 -6.64
CA ARG A 30 -3.03 -2.58 -7.80
C ARG A 30 -3.50 -3.99 -8.18
N ASN A 31 -2.70 -5.02 -7.87
CA ASN A 31 -3.07 -6.42 -8.14
C ASN A 31 -3.77 -7.11 -6.98
N SER A 32 -3.59 -6.63 -5.75
CA SER A 32 -4.48 -7.02 -4.67
C SER A 32 -5.87 -6.59 -5.10
N LYS A 33 -6.73 -7.58 -5.36
CA LYS A 33 -8.16 -7.37 -5.62
C LYS A 33 -8.64 -6.23 -4.73
N PRO A 34 -9.45 -5.27 -5.23
CA PRO A 34 -10.10 -4.33 -4.34
C PRO A 34 -10.72 -5.18 -3.24
N ALA A 35 -10.35 -4.88 -1.99
CA ALA A 35 -10.99 -5.50 -0.86
C ALA A 35 -12.48 -5.35 -1.12
N ASP A 36 -13.15 -6.49 -1.29
CA ASP A 36 -14.57 -6.60 -1.57
C ASP A 36 -15.31 -5.51 -0.77
N GLU A 37 -16.05 -4.69 -1.49
CA GLU A 37 -16.99 -3.67 -1.02
C GLU A 37 -17.31 -3.76 0.49
N SER A 38 -16.44 -3.21 1.32
CA SER A 38 -16.78 -2.79 2.67
C SER A 38 -16.32 -1.36 2.78
N SER A 39 -17.22 -0.49 2.33
CA SER A 39 -17.22 0.95 2.52
C SER A 39 -16.89 1.31 3.97
N LYS A 40 -15.60 1.49 4.27
CA LYS A 40 -15.12 2.18 5.48
C LYS A 40 -13.65 2.54 5.30
N GLY A 41 -13.37 3.77 4.85
CA GLY A 41 -12.05 4.38 5.03
C GLY A 41 -11.40 5.05 3.82
N ILE A 42 -12.08 5.18 2.67
CA ILE A 42 -11.75 6.28 1.74
C ILE A 42 -12.82 7.35 1.95
N GLU A 43 -12.74 7.97 3.12
CA GLU A 43 -13.41 9.23 3.38
C GLU A 43 -12.85 10.24 2.39
N SER A 44 -13.65 10.48 1.35
CA SER A 44 -13.60 11.67 0.51
C SER A 44 -13.38 12.86 1.45
N TRP A 45 -12.22 13.51 1.37
CA TRP A 45 -11.94 14.73 2.09
C TRP A 45 -12.99 15.77 1.67
N ASN A 46 -14.07 15.86 2.45
CA ASN A 46 -15.07 16.90 2.30
C ASN A 46 -14.54 18.10 3.09
N ASP A 47 -14.27 19.22 2.40
CA ASP A 47 -13.82 20.53 2.93
C ASP A 47 -14.83 21.18 3.92
N GLU A 48 -15.84 20.42 4.36
CA GLU A 48 -16.90 20.84 5.27
C GLU A 48 -16.71 20.32 6.70
N SER A 49 -15.72 19.48 6.95
CA SER A 49 -15.44 18.94 8.29
C SER A 49 -14.24 19.61 8.97
N ASP A 50 -13.99 20.89 8.71
CA ASP A 50 -13.02 21.68 9.46
C ASP A 50 -13.71 22.36 10.66
N PRO A 51 -13.44 21.95 11.91
CA PRO A 51 -14.05 22.54 13.10
C PRO A 51 -13.50 23.94 13.44
N TRP A 52 -12.61 24.50 12.63
CA TRP A 52 -12.04 25.84 12.78
C TRP A 52 -12.60 26.87 11.77
N LYS A 53 -13.66 26.52 11.03
CA LYS A 53 -14.42 27.47 10.19
C LYS A 53 -15.52 28.20 10.97
#